data_AF-A0A497MYR4-F1
#
_entry.id   AF-A0A497MYR4-F1
#
_cell.length_a   1.000
_cell.length_b   1.000
_cell.length_c   1.000
_cell.angle_alpha   90.00
_cell.angle_beta   90.00
_cell.angle_gamma   90.00
#
_symmetry.space_group_name_H-M   'P 1'
#
loop_
_entity.id
_entity.type
_entity.pdbx_description
1 polymer ?
#
loop_
_entity_poly.entity_id
_entity_poly.type
_entity_poly.pdbx_seq_one_letter_code
_entity_poly.pdbx_strand_id
1 'polypeptide(L)'
;MSSILPPRTSPYETANIPGPQMALSPDKAPTVFAAMVKRAKNPLLIVGKYVLEFDLEGKKLIEYAIEISKKKDIPIVATTTTLKGFIERNYPVVEMSLVDIVNRLQDPTFTVTPDKEPPHDLVLFLGITYQFASQGLSTLKHFAPHLRTITLCKWYHPNADWSFPNMDDKEWKKMLEEFIQAL
;
A
#
# COMPACT_ATOMS: atom_id res chain seq x y z
N MET A 1 20.59 -12.46 -19.94
CA MET A 1 21.16 -11.30 -19.23
C MET A 1 20.91 -11.50 -17.76
N SER A 2 21.95 -11.56 -16.93
CA SER A 2 21.79 -11.58 -15.48
C SER A 2 21.24 -10.22 -15.04
N SER A 3 20.10 -10.19 -14.35
CA SER A 3 19.54 -8.98 -13.76
C SER A 3 20.55 -8.39 -12.76
N ILE A 4 20.91 -7.11 -12.91
CA ILE A 4 21.76 -6.38 -11.96
C ILE A 4 21.04 -6.22 -10.60
N LEU A 5 19.70 -6.38 -10.59
CA LEU A 5 18.89 -6.26 -9.38
C LEU A 5 18.82 -7.59 -8.63
N PRO A 6 18.87 -7.55 -7.28
CA PRO A 6 18.62 -8.71 -6.45
C PRO A 6 17.29 -9.37 -6.87
N PRO A 7 17.21 -10.70 -6.97
CA PRO A 7 16.02 -11.38 -7.51
C PRO A 7 14.72 -11.04 -6.78
N ARG A 8 14.81 -10.67 -5.50
CA ARG A 8 13.68 -10.34 -4.64
C ARG A 8 13.25 -8.88 -4.73
N THR A 9 14.10 -7.99 -5.25
CA THR A 9 13.82 -6.55 -5.44
C THR A 9 13.91 -6.18 -6.92
N SER A 10 13.54 -7.12 -7.79
CA SER A 10 13.28 -6.87 -9.20
C SER A 10 11.78 -6.64 -9.40
N PRO A 11 11.37 -5.86 -10.42
CA PRO A 11 9.96 -5.70 -10.76
C PRO A 11 9.28 -7.08 -10.91
N TYR A 12 8.16 -7.30 -10.23
CA TYR A 12 7.45 -8.59 -10.29
C TYR A 12 6.98 -8.92 -11.71
N GLU A 13 6.43 -7.93 -12.41
CA GLU A 13 6.18 -8.04 -13.85
C GLU A 13 7.33 -7.45 -14.64
N THR A 14 7.85 -8.24 -15.58
CA THR A 14 9.01 -7.91 -16.41
C THR A 14 8.82 -6.67 -17.28
N ALA A 15 7.58 -6.35 -17.66
CA ALA A 15 7.23 -5.16 -18.44
C ALA A 15 7.18 -3.87 -17.61
N ASN A 16 7.29 -3.95 -16.29
CA ASN A 16 7.33 -2.77 -15.43
C ASN A 16 8.75 -2.19 -15.39
N ILE A 17 9.00 -1.16 -16.20
CA ILE A 17 10.29 -0.48 -16.31
C ILE A 17 10.26 0.82 -15.48
N PRO A 18 10.87 0.85 -14.27
CA PRO A 18 10.66 1.93 -13.28
C PRO A 18 11.65 3.11 -13.39
N GLY A 19 12.58 3.06 -14.34
CA GLY A 19 13.69 4.01 -14.42
C GLY A 19 14.74 3.79 -13.31
N PRO A 20 15.61 4.78 -13.06
CA PRO A 20 16.78 4.63 -12.18
C PRO A 20 16.44 4.63 -10.68
N GLN A 21 15.35 5.28 -10.28
CA GLN A 21 14.90 5.31 -8.89
C GLN A 21 13.87 4.20 -8.66
N MET A 22 14.14 3.31 -7.71
CA MET A 22 13.24 2.24 -7.33
C MET A 22 13.03 2.19 -5.81
N ALA A 23 11.93 1.55 -5.40
CA ALA A 23 11.56 1.39 -4.01
C ALA A 23 12.67 0.77 -3.14
N LEU A 24 12.83 1.28 -1.93
CA LEU A 24 13.69 0.68 -0.92
C LEU A 24 12.98 -0.52 -0.26
N SER A 25 13.71 -1.61 -0.07
CA SER A 25 13.23 -2.85 0.58
C SER A 25 14.27 -3.33 1.60
N PRO A 26 14.34 -2.72 2.81
CA PRO A 26 15.32 -3.09 3.82
C PRO A 26 15.01 -4.45 4.45
N ASP A 27 16.02 -5.13 5.03
CA ASP A 27 15.87 -6.47 5.63
C ASP A 27 14.80 -6.53 6.73
N LYS A 28 14.65 -5.46 7.51
CA LYS A 28 13.62 -5.31 8.56
C LYS A 28 12.46 -4.43 8.10
N ALA A 29 12.01 -4.62 6.85
CA ALA A 29 10.94 -3.83 6.25
C ALA A 29 9.70 -3.67 7.15
N PRO A 30 9.15 -4.72 7.81
CA PRO A 30 7.96 -4.56 8.65
C PRO A 30 8.16 -3.54 9.79
N THR A 31 9.27 -3.61 10.50
CA THR A 31 9.60 -2.68 11.60
C THR A 31 9.85 -1.26 11.09
N VAL A 32 10.56 -1.15 9.96
CA VAL A 32 10.90 0.15 9.35
C VAL A 32 9.63 0.84 8.83
N PHE A 33 8.74 0.10 8.17
CA PHE A 33 7.47 0.64 7.65
C PHE A 33 6.54 1.04 8.80
N ALA A 34 6.45 0.22 9.85
CA ALA A 34 5.65 0.56 11.02
C ALA A 34 6.17 1.83 11.72
N ALA A 35 7.49 2.02 11.79
CA ALA A 35 8.09 3.23 12.32
C ALA A 35 7.77 4.48 11.47
N MET A 36 7.71 4.34 10.14
CA MET A 36 7.26 5.42 9.25
C MET A 36 5.78 5.75 9.48
N VAL A 37 4.91 4.74 9.52
CA VAL A 37 3.47 4.92 9.78
C VAL A 37 3.22 5.56 11.14
N LYS A 38 4.00 5.19 12.17
CA LYS A 38 3.95 5.82 13.50
C LYS A 38 4.29 7.32 13.51
N ARG A 39 5.13 7.77 12.57
CA ARG A 39 5.58 9.16 12.46
C ARG A 39 4.73 9.99 11.49
N ALA A 40 4.00 9.33 10.60
CA ALA A 40 3.11 9.98 9.65
C ALA A 40 2.01 10.76 10.37
N LYS A 41 1.76 11.98 9.92
CA LYS A 41 0.74 12.88 10.49
C LYS A 41 -0.64 12.55 9.93
N ASN A 42 -0.70 12.27 8.63
CA ASN A 42 -1.95 11.97 7.93
C ASN A 42 -1.77 10.76 7.00
N PRO A 43 -1.55 9.55 7.55
CA PRO A 43 -1.43 8.34 6.76
C PRO A 43 -2.76 7.95 6.11
N LEU A 44 -2.70 7.33 4.94
CA LEU A 44 -3.84 6.79 4.19
C LEU A 44 -3.58 5.34 3.78
N LEU A 45 -4.59 4.46 3.85
CA LEU A 45 -4.51 3.09 3.33
C LEU A 45 -5.44 2.92 2.13
N ILE A 46 -4.88 2.67 0.94
CA ILE A 46 -5.64 2.38 -0.28
C ILE A 46 -5.67 0.86 -0.50
N VAL A 47 -6.88 0.33 -0.63
CA VAL A 47 -7.11 -1.11 -0.78
C VAL A 47 -7.75 -1.49 -2.10
N GLY A 48 -7.29 -2.61 -2.66
CA GLY A 48 -7.72 -3.13 -3.96
C GLY A 48 -8.45 -4.46 -3.91
N LYS A 49 -8.90 -4.94 -5.07
CA LYS A 49 -9.69 -6.18 -5.21
C LYS A 49 -9.13 -7.40 -4.47
N TYR A 50 -7.81 -7.53 -4.37
CA TYR A 50 -7.16 -8.68 -3.75
C TYR A 50 -7.41 -8.77 -2.25
N VAL A 51 -7.90 -7.71 -1.59
CA VAL A 51 -8.34 -7.81 -0.19
C VAL A 51 -9.50 -8.79 0.00
N LEU A 52 -10.28 -9.04 -1.06
CA LEU A 52 -11.38 -10.02 -1.06
C LEU A 52 -10.96 -11.40 -1.56
N GLU A 53 -9.90 -11.48 -2.38
CA GLU A 53 -9.47 -12.71 -3.06
C GLU A 53 -8.45 -13.51 -2.23
N PHE A 54 -7.56 -12.83 -1.50
CA PHE A 54 -6.49 -13.48 -0.75
C PHE A 54 -6.92 -13.92 0.64
N ASP A 55 -6.57 -15.16 0.95
CA ASP A 55 -6.67 -15.79 2.26
C ASP A 55 -5.27 -16.27 2.67
N LEU A 56 -4.76 -15.75 3.79
CA LEU A 56 -3.43 -16.02 4.30
C LEU A 56 -3.55 -16.96 5.52
N GLU A 57 -3.67 -18.26 5.23
CA GLU A 57 -3.81 -19.34 6.21
C GLU A 57 -4.99 -19.13 7.19
N GLY A 58 -6.18 -18.88 6.65
CA GLY A 58 -7.44 -18.75 7.38
C GLY A 58 -7.81 -17.30 7.76
N LYS A 59 -6.96 -16.33 7.43
CA LYS A 59 -7.21 -14.91 7.66
C LYS A 59 -7.29 -14.16 6.33
N LYS A 60 -8.42 -13.53 6.05
CA LYS A 60 -8.61 -12.82 4.78
C LYS A 60 -7.82 -11.52 4.76
N LEU A 61 -7.31 -11.12 3.59
CA LEU A 61 -6.48 -9.92 3.48
C LEU A 61 -7.22 -8.63 3.92
N ILE A 62 -8.54 -8.56 3.74
CA ILE A 62 -9.38 -7.48 4.28
C ILE A 62 -9.30 -7.35 5.81
N GLU A 63 -9.09 -8.44 6.54
CA GLU A 63 -8.96 -8.41 8.01
C GLU A 63 -7.64 -7.76 8.42
N TYR A 64 -6.56 -8.01 7.68
CA TYR A 64 -5.30 -7.27 7.85
C TYR A 64 -5.48 -5.78 7.58
N ALA A 65 -6.20 -5.40 6.51
CA ALA A 65 -6.47 -3.99 6.22
C ALA A 65 -7.22 -3.29 7.38
N ILE A 66 -8.23 -3.96 7.94
CA ILE A 66 -9.01 -3.46 9.08
C ILE A 66 -8.13 -3.36 10.34
N GLU A 67 -7.27 -4.34 10.62
CA GLU A 67 -6.37 -4.31 11.77
C GLU A 67 -5.33 -3.19 11.68
N ILE A 68 -4.73 -3.00 10.51
CA ILE A 68 -3.79 -1.89 10.24
C ILE A 68 -4.47 -0.55 10.51
N SER A 69 -5.68 -0.38 9.97
CA SER A 69 -6.50 0.81 10.13
C SER A 69 -6.84 1.07 11.60
N LYS A 70 -7.33 0.07 12.33
CA LYS A 70 -7.68 0.19 13.76
C LYS A 70 -6.50 0.54 14.66
N LYS A 71 -5.30 0.04 14.36
CA LYS A 71 -4.12 0.28 15.21
C LYS A 71 -3.64 1.74 15.21
N LYS A 72 -3.86 2.46 14.12
CA LYS A 72 -3.35 3.83 13.93
C LYS A 72 -4.38 4.83 13.44
N ASP A 73 -5.65 4.45 13.48
CA ASP A 73 -6.76 5.26 13.00
C ASP A 73 -6.52 5.79 11.58
N ILE A 74 -6.08 4.88 10.70
CA ILE A 74 -5.68 5.21 9.32
C ILE A 74 -6.93 5.10 8.44
N PRO A 75 -7.43 6.17 7.80
CA PRO A 75 -8.56 6.06 6.89
C PRO A 75 -8.26 5.05 5.77
N ILE A 76 -9.26 4.25 5.42
CA ILE A 76 -9.20 3.32 4.30
C ILE A 76 -9.96 3.91 3.11
N VAL A 77 -9.31 3.95 1.96
CA VAL A 77 -9.97 4.12 0.65
C VAL A 77 -10.16 2.76 0.00
N ALA A 78 -11.41 2.33 -0.07
CA ALA A 78 -11.84 1.10 -0.71
C ALA A 78 -12.10 1.31 -2.20
N THR A 79 -11.30 0.69 -3.06
CA THR A 79 -11.50 0.81 -4.52
C THR A 79 -12.67 -0.03 -5.01
N THR A 80 -13.55 0.59 -5.79
CA THR A 80 -14.78 0.10 -6.46
C THR A 80 -15.38 -1.22 -5.93
N THR A 81 -14.82 -2.39 -6.29
CA THR A 81 -15.44 -3.68 -5.94
C THR A 81 -15.24 -4.10 -4.48
N THR A 82 -14.39 -3.39 -3.71
CA THR A 82 -14.04 -3.77 -2.34
C THR A 82 -15.02 -3.28 -1.27
N LEU A 83 -15.81 -2.24 -1.57
CA LEU A 83 -16.73 -1.60 -0.60
C LEU A 83 -17.66 -2.61 0.07
N LYS A 84 -18.24 -3.55 -0.71
CA LYS A 84 -19.16 -4.57 -0.19
C LYS A 84 -18.53 -5.40 0.94
N GLY A 85 -17.26 -5.76 0.81
CA GLY A 85 -16.57 -6.57 1.81
C GLY A 85 -16.36 -5.84 3.13
N PHE A 86 -16.25 -4.50 3.11
CA PHE A 86 -16.15 -3.67 4.31
C PHE A 86 -17.52 -3.43 4.96
N ILE A 87 -18.58 -3.25 4.16
CA ILE A 87 -19.96 -3.15 4.64
C ILE A 87 -20.37 -4.42 5.40
N GLU A 88 -20.09 -5.60 4.85
CA GLU A 88 -20.39 -6.89 5.49
C GLU A 88 -19.66 -7.06 6.85
N ARG A 89 -18.55 -6.34 7.05
CA ARG A 89 -17.75 -6.34 8.29
C ARG A 89 -18.06 -5.17 9.20
N ASN A 90 -19.04 -4.33 8.83
CA ASN A 90 -19.42 -3.12 9.55
C ASN A 90 -18.20 -2.20 9.84
N TYR A 91 -17.32 -2.03 8.85
CA TYR A 91 -16.13 -1.18 8.98
C TYR A 91 -16.22 0.05 8.05
N PRO A 92 -16.08 1.28 8.58
CA PRO A 92 -16.21 2.48 7.78
C PRO A 92 -15.02 2.64 6.83
N VAL A 93 -15.30 2.95 5.57
CA VAL A 93 -14.30 3.21 4.53
C VAL A 93 -14.81 4.32 3.61
N VAL A 94 -13.89 5.02 2.95
CA VAL A 94 -14.24 5.95 1.86
C VAL A 94 -14.19 5.17 0.55
N GLU A 95 -15.26 5.21 -0.24
CA GLU A 95 -15.27 4.60 -1.58
C GLU A 95 -14.72 5.60 -2.59
N MET A 96 -13.76 5.16 -3.39
CA MET A 96 -13.20 5.94 -4.49
C MET A 96 -12.46 5.02 -5.46
N SER A 97 -12.55 5.27 -6.77
CA SER A 97 -11.74 4.52 -7.74
C SER A 97 -10.24 4.78 -7.52
N LEU A 98 -9.38 3.83 -7.92
CA LEU A 98 -7.93 4.03 -7.80
C LEU A 98 -7.47 5.26 -8.61
N VAL A 99 -8.08 5.50 -9.78
CA VAL A 99 -7.75 6.65 -10.65
C VAL A 99 -8.07 7.96 -9.93
N ASP A 100 -9.26 8.05 -9.31
CA ASP A 100 -9.70 9.27 -8.65
C ASP A 100 -8.85 9.58 -7.41
N ILE A 101 -8.55 8.58 -6.58
CA ILE A 101 -7.74 8.83 -5.37
C ILE A 101 -6.31 9.22 -5.73
N VAL A 102 -5.69 8.54 -6.71
CA VAL A 102 -4.35 8.90 -7.19
C VAL A 102 -4.34 10.30 -7.79
N ASN A 103 -5.38 10.67 -8.55
CA ASN A 103 -5.49 12.02 -9.11
C ASN A 103 -5.58 13.09 -8.01
N ARG A 104 -6.42 12.87 -6.99
CA ARG A 104 -6.59 13.82 -5.89
C ARG A 104 -5.36 13.94 -5.00
N LEU A 105 -4.64 12.84 -4.77
CA LEU A 105 -3.39 12.84 -3.97
C LEU A 105 -2.24 13.63 -4.60
N GLN A 106 -2.34 14.06 -5.85
CA GLN A 106 -1.37 15.00 -6.44
C GLN A 106 -1.56 16.42 -5.88
N ASP A 107 -2.75 16.76 -5.39
CA ASP A 107 -3.04 18.06 -4.78
C ASP A 107 -2.66 18.04 -3.28
N PRO A 108 -1.65 18.83 -2.85
CA PRO A 108 -1.24 18.87 -1.45
C PRO A 108 -2.29 19.51 -0.52
N THR A 109 -3.36 20.09 -1.05
CA THR A 109 -4.48 20.64 -0.26
C THR A 109 -5.60 19.62 -0.03
N PHE A 110 -5.50 18.44 -0.65
CA PHE A 110 -6.48 17.38 -0.51
C PHE A 110 -6.23 16.50 0.72
N THR A 111 -7.32 16.14 1.39
CA THR A 111 -7.39 15.12 2.44
C THR A 111 -8.62 14.25 2.21
N VAL A 112 -8.51 12.96 2.48
CA VAL A 112 -9.63 12.01 2.33
C VAL A 112 -10.71 12.24 3.37
N THR A 113 -10.32 12.65 4.58
CA THR A 113 -11.25 12.86 5.69
C THR A 113 -11.18 14.31 6.19
N PRO A 114 -12.32 14.98 6.41
CA PRO A 114 -12.34 16.40 6.78
C PRO A 114 -11.70 16.73 8.15
N ASP A 115 -11.54 15.73 9.00
CA ASP A 115 -10.96 15.82 10.34
C ASP A 115 -9.42 15.83 10.35
N LYS A 116 -8.77 15.51 9.23
CA LYS A 116 -7.30 15.50 9.13
C LYS A 116 -6.80 16.61 8.23
N GLU A 117 -5.80 17.35 8.69
CA GLU A 117 -5.18 18.41 7.90
C GLU A 117 -4.45 17.83 6.67
N PRO A 118 -4.61 18.44 5.49
CA PRO A 118 -3.83 18.07 4.31
C PRO A 118 -2.36 18.52 4.45
N PRO A 119 -1.42 17.92 3.71
CA PRO A 119 -1.60 16.78 2.80
C PRO A 119 -1.58 15.44 3.55
N HIS A 120 -1.98 14.38 2.85
CA HIS A 120 -1.50 13.04 3.19
C HIS A 120 0.02 12.97 3.02
N ASP A 121 0.77 12.61 4.06
CA ASP A 121 2.23 12.52 4.03
C ASP A 121 2.74 11.09 3.81
N LEU A 122 1.87 10.10 4.00
CA LEU A 122 2.18 8.69 3.78
C LEU A 122 0.97 7.92 3.22
N VAL A 123 1.17 7.19 2.12
CA VAL A 123 0.12 6.39 1.48
C VAL A 123 0.54 4.93 1.40
N LEU A 124 -0.25 4.05 2.00
CA LEU A 124 -0.07 2.61 2.01
C LEU A 124 -0.93 1.98 0.91
N PHE A 125 -0.34 1.07 0.13
CA PHE A 125 -1.05 0.30 -0.91
C PHE A 125 -1.14 -1.15 -0.47
N LEU A 126 -2.35 -1.73 -0.51
CA LEU A 126 -2.58 -3.13 -0.20
C LEU A 126 -3.61 -3.77 -1.14
N GLY A 127 -3.24 -4.91 -1.73
CA GLY A 127 -4.20 -5.76 -2.44
C GLY A 127 -4.75 -5.17 -3.75
N ILE A 128 -4.02 -4.28 -4.42
CA ILE A 128 -4.38 -3.78 -5.76
C ILE A 128 -3.72 -4.66 -6.82
N THR A 129 -4.35 -4.79 -8.00
CA THR A 129 -3.72 -5.47 -9.15
C THR A 129 -2.37 -4.84 -9.45
N TYR A 130 -1.37 -5.67 -9.72
CA TYR A 130 0.02 -5.21 -9.78
C TYR A 130 0.21 -4.07 -10.80
N GLN A 131 -0.34 -4.24 -12.00
CA GLN A 131 -0.24 -3.25 -13.08
C GLN A 131 -0.90 -1.93 -12.68
N PHE A 132 -2.08 -2.00 -12.06
CA PHE A 132 -2.86 -0.81 -11.75
C PHE A 132 -2.24 -0.03 -10.58
N ALA A 133 -1.77 -0.75 -9.56
CA ALA A 133 -0.95 -0.18 -8.49
C ALA A 133 0.32 0.48 -9.06
N SER A 134 1.01 -0.18 -10.00
CA SER A 134 2.23 0.36 -10.59
C SER A 134 2.01 1.70 -11.31
N GLN A 135 0.91 1.84 -12.06
CA GLN A 135 0.56 3.10 -12.72
C GLN A 135 0.21 4.20 -11.71
N GLY A 136 -0.55 3.85 -10.66
CA GLY A 136 -0.86 4.77 -9.57
C GLY A 136 0.38 5.27 -8.84
N LEU A 137 1.27 4.34 -8.47
CA LEU A 137 2.54 4.65 -7.80
C LEU A 137 3.47 5.48 -8.70
N SER A 138 3.54 5.19 -10.00
CA SER A 138 4.32 6.00 -10.96
C SER A 138 3.84 7.44 -11.00
N THR A 139 2.52 7.65 -10.98
CA THR A 139 1.91 8.98 -10.92
C THR A 139 2.32 9.71 -9.64
N LEU A 140 2.15 9.08 -8.48
CA LEU A 140 2.50 9.70 -7.20
C LEU A 140 4.00 9.99 -7.07
N LYS A 141 4.85 9.07 -7.53
CA LYS A 141 6.31 9.22 -7.56
C LYS A 141 6.76 10.48 -8.29
N HIS A 142 6.08 10.85 -9.37
CA HIS A 142 6.48 11.98 -10.23
C HIS A 142 5.73 13.28 -9.93
N PHE A 143 4.49 13.20 -9.46
CA PHE A 143 3.61 14.37 -9.35
C PHE A 143 3.13 14.67 -7.92
N ALA A 144 3.49 13.86 -6.92
CA ALA A 144 3.14 14.08 -5.52
C ALA A 144 4.39 14.07 -4.59
N PRO A 145 5.34 15.01 -4.75
CA PRO A 145 6.59 15.01 -3.99
C PRO A 145 6.43 15.26 -2.47
N HIS A 146 5.24 15.69 -2.05
CA HIS A 146 4.90 15.98 -0.66
C HIS A 146 4.52 14.73 0.15
N LEU A 147 4.29 13.59 -0.50
CA LEU A 147 3.91 12.34 0.15
C LEU A 147 4.91 11.22 -0.14
N ARG A 148 4.87 10.18 0.69
CA ARG A 148 5.62 8.94 0.48
C ARG A 148 4.67 7.76 0.28
N THR A 149 5.13 6.74 -0.43
CA THR A 149 4.35 5.54 -0.72
C THR A 149 5.01 4.28 -0.15
N ILE A 150 4.19 3.42 0.47
CA ILE A 150 4.60 2.11 0.96
C ILE A 150 3.67 1.04 0.36
N THR A 151 4.22 -0.01 -0.25
CA THR A 151 3.44 -1.17 -0.68
C THR A 151 3.59 -2.33 0.29
N LEU A 152 2.45 -2.84 0.77
CA LEU A 152 2.35 -3.98 1.68
C LEU A 152 1.97 -5.27 0.93
N CYS A 153 2.25 -5.36 -0.37
CA CYS A 153 1.95 -6.52 -1.21
C CYS A 153 3.12 -7.54 -1.20
N LYS A 154 2.84 -8.80 -1.55
CA LYS A 154 3.88 -9.84 -1.77
C LYS A 154 4.75 -9.64 -3.00
N TRP A 155 4.45 -8.62 -3.79
CA TRP A 155 5.15 -8.28 -5.02
C TRP A 155 5.91 -6.98 -4.81
N TYR A 156 7.16 -6.97 -5.24
CA TYR A 156 7.99 -5.77 -5.22
C TYR A 156 7.49 -4.76 -6.24
N HIS A 157 7.05 -3.61 -5.75
CA HIS A 157 6.57 -2.48 -6.56
C HIS A 157 7.67 -1.43 -6.68
N PRO A 158 8.39 -1.38 -7.81
CA PRO A 158 9.55 -0.49 -7.94
C PRO A 158 9.18 1.01 -7.99
N ASN A 159 7.93 1.35 -8.32
CA ASN A 159 7.48 2.75 -8.39
C ASN A 159 7.06 3.31 -7.02
N ALA A 160 7.04 2.52 -5.95
CA ALA A 160 6.86 3.04 -4.60
C ALA A 160 8.16 3.69 -4.08
N ASP A 161 8.06 4.44 -2.97
CA ASP A 161 9.25 4.83 -2.20
C ASP A 161 9.79 3.62 -1.41
N TRP A 162 8.88 2.81 -0.88
CA TRP A 162 9.20 1.60 -0.12
C TRP A 162 8.28 0.44 -0.51
N SER A 163 8.85 -0.75 -0.62
CA SER A 163 8.10 -1.94 -0.96
C SER A 163 8.63 -3.12 -0.19
N PHE A 164 7.74 -4.03 0.20
CA PHE A 164 8.17 -5.39 0.50
C PHE A 164 8.80 -6.06 -0.74
N PRO A 165 9.70 -7.04 -0.54
CA PRO A 165 10.28 -7.80 -1.63
C PRO A 165 9.26 -8.77 -2.25
N ASN A 166 9.62 -9.34 -3.41
CA ASN A 166 8.94 -10.52 -3.94
C ASN A 166 9.07 -11.68 -2.94
N MET A 167 7.93 -12.32 -2.64
CA MET A 167 7.85 -13.43 -1.69
C MET A 167 6.60 -14.30 -1.93
N ASP A 168 6.56 -15.45 -1.26
CA ASP A 168 5.38 -16.31 -1.22
C ASP A 168 4.34 -15.84 -0.19
N ASP A 169 3.16 -16.49 -0.17
CA ASP A 169 2.06 -16.11 0.72
C ASP A 169 2.38 -16.35 2.21
N LYS A 170 3.24 -17.33 2.52
CA LYS A 170 3.60 -17.67 3.90
C LYS A 170 4.52 -16.62 4.50
N GLU A 171 5.52 -16.18 3.74
CA GLU A 171 6.39 -15.09 4.14
C GLU A 171 5.61 -13.76 4.16
N TRP A 172 4.71 -13.54 3.20
CA TRP A 172 3.89 -12.32 3.17
C TRP A 172 2.99 -12.20 4.39
N LYS A 173 2.32 -13.30 4.79
CA LYS A 173 1.58 -13.38 6.05
C LYS A 173 2.45 -12.93 7.22
N LYS A 174 3.62 -13.55 7.38
CA LYS A 174 4.55 -13.24 8.46
C LYS A 174 4.95 -11.76 8.46
N MET A 175 5.28 -11.19 7.31
CA MET A 175 5.67 -9.77 7.20
C MET A 175 4.52 -8.81 7.54
N LEU A 176 3.28 -9.14 7.15
CA LEU A 176 2.10 -8.37 7.54
C LEU A 176 1.83 -8.45 9.05
N GLU A 177 1.94 -9.65 9.64
CA GLU A 177 1.76 -9.84 11.09
C GLU A 177 2.83 -9.10 11.90
N GLU A 178 4.11 -9.17 11.48
CA GLU A 178 5.20 -8.41 12.10
C GLU A 178 5.00 -6.91 11.97
N PHE A 179 4.53 -6.43 10.81
CA PHE A 179 4.22 -5.02 10.58
C PHE A 179 3.09 -4.56 11.51
N ILE A 180 1.99 -5.32 11.58
CA ILE A 180 0.87 -5.03 12.49
C ILE A 180 1.33 -5.07 13.94
N GLN A 181 2.14 -6.05 14.35
CA GLN A 181 2.67 -6.12 15.71
C GLN A 181 3.53 -4.88 16.04
N ALA A 182 4.27 -4.37 15.06
CA ALA A 182 5.13 -3.20 15.20
C ALA A 182 4.41 -1.86 15.09
N LEU A 183 3.13 -1.80 14.68
CA LEU A 183 2.27 -0.59 14.67
C LEU A 183 1.74 -0.23 16.06
#